data_AF-A0A553FYR0-F1
#
_entry.id   AF-A0A553FYR0-F1
#
_cell.length_a   1.000
_cell.length_b   1.000
_cell.length_c   1.000
_cell.angle_alpha   90.00
_cell.angle_beta   90.00
_cell.angle_gamma   90.00
#
_symmetry.space_group_name_H-M   'P 1'
#
loop_
_entity.id
_entity.type
_entity.pdbx_description
1 polymer ?
#
loop_
_entity_poly.entity_id
_entity_poly.type
_entity_poly.pdbx_seq_one_letter_code
_entity_poly.pdbx_strand_id
1 'polypeptide(L)'
;MTTLIITVLALTFSGLWFWKKGLALLAEKNASKELEKKLFPKGKEEKDAIMESLTKITKGKYNHDLLLDYFLKIKGLQVVNMYDPVNFWTRRFLMSPTKLKLNYFEQVKFYESFLNYPNTSTRVMTTTTEDNTYITSESNGGFFKERRLA
;
A
#
# COMPACT_ATOMS: atom_id res chain seq x y z
N MET A 1 43.26 24.56 -15.67
CA MET A 1 42.16 24.89 -14.74
C MET A 1 40.83 24.27 -15.15
N THR A 2 40.47 24.29 -16.43
CA THR A 2 39.20 23.72 -16.95
C THR A 2 39.04 22.21 -16.67
N THR A 3 40.11 21.42 -16.80
CA THR A 3 40.08 19.97 -16.52
C THR A 3 39.81 19.63 -15.05
N LEU A 4 40.38 20.39 -14.10
CA LEU A 4 40.13 20.23 -12.66
C LEU A 4 38.70 20.59 -12.27
N ILE A 5 38.11 21.59 -12.91
CA ILE A 5 36.71 21.97 -12.66
C ILE A 5 35.77 20.87 -13.13
N ILE A 6 36.03 20.31 -14.32
CA ILE A 6 35.21 19.22 -14.89
C ILE A 6 35.28 17.96 -14.02
N THR A 7 36.46 17.59 -13.50
CA THR A 7 36.58 16.39 -12.64
C THR A 7 35.87 16.57 -11.30
N VAL A 8 35.94 17.75 -10.68
CA VAL A 8 35.20 18.03 -9.43
C VAL A 8 33.69 18.02 -9.66
N LEU A 9 33.21 18.57 -10.77
CA LEU A 9 31.80 18.50 -11.15
C LEU A 9 31.35 17.05 -11.42
N ALA A 10 32.16 16.26 -12.13
CA ALA A 10 31.84 14.85 -12.40
C ALA A 10 31.77 14.02 -11.10
N LEU A 11 32.68 14.24 -10.16
CA LEU A 11 32.70 13.53 -8.87
C LEU A 11 31.49 13.91 -7.99
N THR A 12 31.15 15.20 -7.92
CA THR A 12 29.99 15.66 -7.14
C THR A 12 28.67 15.18 -7.73
N PHE A 13 28.50 15.23 -9.06
CA PHE A 13 27.33 14.66 -9.74
C PHE A 13 27.21 13.15 -9.52
N SER A 14 28.32 12.42 -9.64
CA SER A 14 28.33 10.96 -9.45
C SER A 14 28.00 10.58 -8.02
N GLY A 15 28.56 11.28 -7.03
CA GLY A 15 28.25 11.09 -5.62
C GLY A 15 26.78 11.38 -5.29
N LEU A 16 26.23 12.48 -5.82
CA LEU A 16 24.83 12.83 -5.66
C LEU A 16 23.89 11.78 -6.29
N TRP A 17 24.25 11.25 -7.46
CA TRP A 17 23.49 10.21 -8.14
C TRP A 17 23.47 8.91 -7.34
N PHE A 18 24.63 8.48 -6.83
CA PHE A 18 24.76 7.28 -6.02
C PHE A 18 23.95 7.39 -4.73
N TRP A 19 24.01 8.55 -4.07
CA TRP A 19 23.24 8.80 -2.86
C TRP A 19 21.73 8.74 -3.12
N LYS A 20 21.24 9.37 -4.20
CA LYS A 20 19.81 9.30 -4.57
C LYS A 20 19.33 7.87 -4.79
N LYS A 21 20.12 7.03 -5.48
CA LYS A 21 19.76 5.62 -5.72
C LYS A 21 19.83 4.78 -4.44
N GLY A 22 20.85 4.97 -3.61
CA GLY A 22 20.98 4.26 -2.34
C GLY A 22 19.80 4.54 -1.39
N LEU A 23 19.41 5.81 -1.25
CA LEU A 23 18.25 6.21 -0.44
C LEU A 23 16.95 5.56 -0.94
N ALA A 24 16.77 5.43 -2.26
CA ALA A 24 15.57 4.81 -2.82
C ALA A 24 15.44 3.34 -2.44
N LEU A 25 16.55 2.59 -2.47
CA LEU A 25 16.56 1.17 -2.08
C LEU A 25 16.30 0.97 -0.58
N LEU A 26 16.86 1.84 0.26
CA LEU A 26 16.58 1.82 1.69
C LEU A 26 15.11 2.16 1.98
N ALA A 27 14.57 3.16 1.28
CA ALA A 27 13.16 3.52 1.37
C ALA A 27 12.27 2.33 1.00
N GLU A 28 12.54 1.67 -0.12
CA GLU A 28 11.79 0.51 -0.59
C GLU A 28 11.83 -0.63 0.43
N LYS A 29 13.01 -1.02 0.92
CA LYS A 29 13.13 -2.14 1.87
C LYS A 29 12.41 -1.88 3.18
N ASN A 30 12.49 -0.68 3.73
CA ASN A 30 11.88 -0.34 5.01
C ASN A 30 10.38 -0.09 4.88
N ALA A 31 9.97 0.68 3.86
CA ALA A 31 8.56 1.01 3.62
C ALA A 31 7.76 -0.24 3.24
N SER A 32 8.28 -1.11 2.37
CA SER A 32 7.58 -2.33 1.97
C SER A 32 7.29 -3.21 3.18
N LYS A 33 8.22 -3.35 4.13
CA LYS A 33 7.98 -4.11 5.37
C LYS A 33 6.87 -3.51 6.24
N GLU A 34 6.82 -2.19 6.36
CA GLU A 34 5.78 -1.51 7.15
C GLU A 34 4.42 -1.63 6.47
N LEU A 35 4.38 -1.40 5.15
CA LEU A 35 3.16 -1.47 4.35
C LEU A 35 2.62 -2.89 4.24
N GLU A 36 3.48 -3.89 4.08
CA GLU A 36 3.06 -5.29 4.03
C GLU A 36 2.35 -5.71 5.32
N LYS A 37 2.82 -5.26 6.49
CA LYS A 37 2.15 -5.55 7.77
C LYS A 37 0.76 -4.92 7.87
N LYS A 38 0.57 -3.73 7.29
CA LYS A 38 -0.72 -3.02 7.32
C LYS A 38 -1.68 -3.54 6.25
N LEU A 39 -1.15 -3.83 5.06
CA LEU A 39 -1.93 -4.24 3.91
C LEU A 39 -2.25 -5.73 3.94
N PHE A 40 -1.37 -6.59 4.43
CA PHE A 40 -1.57 -8.06 4.44
C PHE A 40 -1.61 -8.57 5.89
N PRO A 41 -2.68 -8.28 6.66
CA PRO A 41 -2.79 -8.73 8.05
C PRO A 41 -2.79 -10.27 8.17
N LYS A 42 -3.21 -11.00 7.13
CA LYS A 42 -3.15 -12.47 7.08
C LYS A 42 -1.81 -13.01 6.55
N GLY A 43 -0.85 -12.12 6.30
CA GLY A 43 0.51 -12.48 5.92
C GLY A 43 0.65 -12.92 4.47
N LYS A 44 1.53 -13.91 4.24
CA LYS A 44 2.02 -14.28 2.90
C LYS A 44 0.92 -14.82 1.99
N GLU A 45 -0.02 -15.61 2.50
CA GLU A 45 -1.08 -16.22 1.68
C GLU A 45 -1.98 -15.17 1.04
N GLU A 46 -2.35 -14.13 1.80
CA GLU A 46 -3.15 -13.01 1.29
C GLU A 46 -2.37 -12.21 0.24
N LYS A 47 -1.09 -11.95 0.49
CA LYS A 47 -0.19 -11.34 -0.49
C LYS A 47 -0.15 -12.15 -1.78
N ASP A 48 0.08 -13.45 -1.69
CA ASP A 48 0.20 -14.33 -2.86
C ASP A 48 -1.12 -14.38 -3.67
N ALA A 49 -2.27 -14.46 -2.99
CA ALA A 49 -3.58 -14.43 -3.65
C ALA A 49 -3.85 -13.11 -4.39
N ILE A 50 -3.45 -11.97 -3.80
CA ILE A 50 -3.58 -10.65 -4.42
C ILE A 50 -2.67 -10.54 -5.64
N MET A 51 -1.45 -11.05 -5.53
CA MET A 51 -0.49 -11.04 -6.64
C MET A 51 -0.94 -11.97 -7.78
N GLU A 52 -1.57 -13.10 -7.47
CA GLU A 52 -2.19 -13.96 -8.48
C GLU A 52 -3.33 -13.24 -9.21
N SER A 53 -4.19 -12.53 -8.48
CA SER A 53 -5.26 -11.70 -9.07
C SER A 53 -4.69 -10.60 -9.96
N LEU A 54 -3.64 -9.89 -9.52
CA LEU A 54 -2.96 -8.86 -10.32
C LEU A 54 -2.34 -9.46 -11.59
N THR A 55 -1.75 -10.64 -11.48
CA THR A 55 -1.17 -11.37 -12.61
C THR A 55 -2.27 -11.73 -13.62
N LYS A 56 -3.45 -12.13 -13.16
CA LYS A 56 -4.63 -12.38 -14.01
C LYS A 56 -5.13 -11.10 -14.69
N ILE A 57 -5.23 -9.98 -13.95
CA ILE A 57 -5.65 -8.67 -14.50
C ILE A 57 -4.72 -8.22 -15.63
N THR A 58 -3.41 -8.40 -15.42
CA THR A 58 -2.36 -7.98 -16.36
C THR A 58 -1.96 -9.05 -17.39
N LYS A 59 -2.65 -10.20 -17.38
CA LYS A 59 -2.36 -11.35 -18.25
C LYS A 59 -0.89 -11.80 -18.20
N GLY A 60 -0.25 -11.72 -17.04
CA GLY A 60 1.14 -12.13 -16.84
C GLY A 60 2.19 -11.24 -17.51
N LYS A 61 1.83 -10.03 -17.97
CA LYS A 61 2.74 -9.11 -18.66
C LYS A 61 3.88 -8.60 -17.78
N TYR A 62 3.65 -8.48 -16.48
CA TYR A 62 4.59 -7.91 -15.52
C TYR A 62 5.06 -8.98 -14.53
N ASN A 63 6.30 -8.85 -14.08
CA ASN A 63 6.82 -9.72 -13.03
C ASN A 63 6.18 -9.39 -11.67
N HIS A 64 6.34 -10.31 -10.73
CA HIS A 64 5.76 -10.20 -9.39
C HIS A 64 6.25 -8.95 -8.64
N ASP A 65 7.53 -8.60 -8.74
CA ASP A 65 8.11 -7.44 -8.03
C ASP A 65 7.52 -6.10 -8.48
N LEU A 66 7.29 -5.94 -9.80
CA LEU A 66 6.68 -4.73 -10.34
C LEU A 66 5.21 -4.63 -9.93
N LEU A 67 4.48 -5.76 -9.95
CA LEU A 67 3.08 -5.83 -9.50
C LEU A 67 2.96 -5.49 -8.01
N LEU A 68 3.89 -5.98 -7.19
CA LEU A 68 3.94 -5.68 -5.77
C LEU A 68 4.25 -4.21 -5.49
N ASP A 69 5.26 -3.62 -6.16
CA ASP A 69 5.57 -2.18 -6.04
C ASP A 69 4.34 -1.33 -6.38
N TYR A 70 3.65 -1.68 -7.46
CA TYR A 70 2.42 -1.01 -7.86
C TYR A 70 1.34 -1.11 -6.79
N PHE A 71 1.04 -2.32 -6.33
CA PHE A 71 0.00 -2.57 -5.33
C PHE A 71 0.28 -1.82 -4.02
N LEU A 72 1.51 -1.95 -3.50
CA LEU A 72 1.93 -1.30 -2.25
C LEU A 72 1.82 0.22 -2.32
N LYS A 73 2.18 0.82 -3.45
CA LYS A 73 2.09 2.28 -3.62
C LYS A 73 0.66 2.77 -3.71
N ILE A 74 -0.16 2.15 -4.57
CA ILE A 74 -1.54 2.60 -4.78
C ILE A 74 -2.39 2.35 -3.52
N LYS A 75 -2.37 1.13 -2.98
CA LYS A 75 -3.13 0.80 -1.76
C LYS A 75 -2.51 1.44 -0.52
N GLY A 76 -1.19 1.55 -0.45
CA GLY A 76 -0.52 2.23 0.65
C GLY A 76 -0.90 3.71 0.73
N LEU A 77 -1.04 4.42 -0.39
CA LEU A 77 -1.54 5.80 -0.40
C LEU A 77 -2.98 5.93 0.10
N GLN A 78 -3.82 4.90 -0.11
CA GLN A 78 -5.20 4.89 0.36
C GLN A 78 -5.32 4.56 1.85
N VAL A 79 -4.45 3.68 2.37
CA VAL A 79 -4.50 3.21 3.76
C VAL A 79 -3.69 4.11 4.70
N VAL A 80 -2.60 4.70 4.21
CA VAL A 80 -1.76 5.58 5.01
C VAL A 80 -2.33 7.00 4.94
N ASN A 81 -2.83 7.49 6.08
CA ASN A 81 -3.18 8.90 6.21
C ASN A 81 -1.90 9.76 6.15
N MET A 82 -1.68 10.43 5.03
CA MET A 82 -0.51 11.29 4.82
C MET A 82 -0.50 12.57 5.67
N TYR A 83 -1.61 12.88 6.35
CA TYR A 83 -1.72 14.00 7.29
C TYR A 83 -1.23 13.65 8.70
N ASP A 84 -1.08 12.37 9.02
CA ASP A 84 -0.57 11.90 10.31
C ASP A 84 0.97 11.78 10.30
N PRO A 85 1.62 11.59 11.47
CA PRO A 85 3.05 11.28 11.55
C PRO A 85 3.37 9.95 10.86
N VAL A 86 3.71 9.99 9.58
CA VAL A 86 4.14 8.83 8.79
C VAL A 86 5.66 8.72 8.80
N ASN A 87 6.18 7.50 8.89
CA ASN A 87 7.60 7.22 8.78
C ASN A 87 8.19 7.85 7.49
N PHE A 88 9.32 8.55 7.61
CA PHE A 88 9.99 9.22 6.49
C PHE A 88 10.19 8.30 5.28
N TRP A 89 10.60 7.04 5.50
CA TRP A 89 10.83 6.06 4.44
C TRP A 89 9.53 5.67 3.74
N THR A 90 8.47 5.45 4.51
CA THR A 90 7.14 5.12 4.00
C THR A 90 6.59 6.28 3.16
N ARG A 91 6.70 7.52 3.66
CA ARG A 91 6.31 8.71 2.91
C ARG A 91 7.13 8.86 1.62
N ARG A 92 8.45 8.72 1.70
CA ARG A 92 9.37 8.80 0.55
C ARG A 92 9.02 7.76 -0.52
N PHE A 93 8.76 6.52 -0.10
CA PHE A 93 8.41 5.42 -0.98
C PHE A 93 7.06 5.63 -1.68
N LEU A 94 6.02 5.98 -0.92
CA LEU A 94 4.67 6.19 -1.46
C LEU A 94 4.58 7.42 -2.39
N MET A 95 5.41 8.45 -2.15
CA MET A 95 5.51 9.62 -3.03
C MET A 95 6.39 9.39 -4.26
N SER A 96 7.07 8.23 -4.36
CA SER A 96 7.84 7.88 -5.55
C SER A 96 6.92 7.30 -6.63
N PRO A 97 7.20 7.53 -7.92
CA PRO A 97 6.41 6.97 -9.00
C PRO A 97 6.45 5.44 -8.96
N THR A 98 5.36 4.79 -9.38
CA THR A 98 5.33 3.34 -9.57
C THR A 98 6.31 2.92 -10.68
N LYS A 99 6.94 1.76 -10.52
CA LYS A 99 7.87 1.22 -11.53
C LYS A 99 7.15 0.77 -12.81
N LEU A 100 5.85 0.49 -12.73
CA LEU A 100 4.99 0.17 -13.86
C LEU A 100 3.82 1.15 -13.97
N LYS A 101 3.22 1.21 -15.16
CA LYS A 101 1.94 1.86 -15.42
C LYS A 101 0.98 0.85 -16.05
N LEU A 102 -0.12 0.56 -15.36
CA LEU A 102 -1.20 -0.25 -15.90
C LEU A 102 -1.92 0.52 -17.03
N ASN A 103 -2.43 -0.21 -18.01
CA ASN A 103 -3.32 0.37 -19.01
C ASN A 103 -4.68 0.73 -18.39
N TYR A 104 -5.51 1.49 -19.11
CA TYR A 104 -6.80 1.95 -18.59
C TYR A 104 -7.70 0.80 -18.12
N PHE A 105 -7.86 -0.25 -18.92
CA PHE A 105 -8.72 -1.39 -18.57
C PHE A 105 -8.18 -2.20 -17.38
N GLU A 106 -6.85 -2.35 -17.29
CA GLU A 106 -6.18 -2.96 -16.14
C GLU A 106 -6.40 -2.14 -14.87
N GLN A 107 -6.33 -0.81 -14.95
CA GLN A 107 -6.60 0.08 -13.82
C GLN A 107 -8.05 -0.03 -13.35
N VAL A 108 -9.02 -0.03 -14.25
CA VAL A 108 -10.44 -0.20 -13.90
C VAL A 108 -10.63 -1.51 -13.13
N LYS A 109 -10.14 -2.63 -13.68
CA LYS A 109 -10.23 -3.94 -13.01
C LYS A 109 -9.51 -3.98 -11.68
N PHE A 110 -8.36 -3.32 -11.58
CA PHE A 110 -7.63 -3.19 -10.32
C PHE A 110 -8.49 -2.49 -9.26
N TYR A 111 -9.07 -1.32 -9.60
CA TYR A 111 -9.89 -0.58 -8.66
C TYR A 111 -11.16 -1.35 -8.30
N GLU A 112 -11.84 -1.98 -9.25
CA GLU A 112 -12.99 -2.85 -8.98
C GLU A 112 -12.63 -3.99 -8.00
N SER A 113 -11.47 -4.62 -8.19
CA SER A 113 -11.04 -5.78 -7.41
C SER A 113 -10.57 -5.40 -6.00
N PHE A 114 -10.00 -4.21 -5.82
CA PHE A 114 -9.32 -3.82 -4.59
C PHE A 114 -9.87 -2.54 -3.95
N LEU A 115 -11.04 -2.02 -4.36
CA LEU A 115 -11.58 -0.75 -3.87
C LEU A 115 -11.60 -0.69 -2.33
N ASN A 116 -12.19 -1.72 -1.72
CA ASN A 116 -12.41 -1.80 -0.27
C ASN A 116 -11.27 -2.51 0.49
N TYR A 117 -10.17 -2.82 -0.19
CA TYR A 117 -9.04 -3.49 0.43
C TYR A 117 -8.16 -2.53 1.26
N PRO A 118 -7.59 -2.95 2.39
CA PRO A 118 -7.94 -4.14 3.16
C PRO A 118 -9.31 -3.91 3.83
N ASN A 119 -10.14 -4.96 3.91
CA ASN A 119 -11.44 -4.91 4.59
C ASN A 119 -11.23 -4.86 6.13
N THR A 120 -10.76 -3.73 6.65
CA THR A 120 -10.55 -3.51 8.10
C THR A 120 -11.73 -2.79 8.74
N SER A 121 -12.96 -3.04 8.28
CA SER A 121 -14.18 -2.52 8.90
C SER A 121 -14.47 -3.24 10.23
N THR A 122 -13.61 -3.09 11.22
CA THR A 122 -13.95 -3.29 12.63
C THR A 122 -13.84 -1.94 13.31
N ARG A 123 -14.76 -1.04 12.97
CA ARG A 123 -14.98 0.17 13.77
C ARG A 123 -15.86 -0.26 14.94
N VAL A 124 -15.24 -0.62 16.06
CA VAL A 124 -15.98 -0.80 17.33
C VAL A 124 -16.47 0.59 17.74
N MET A 125 -17.72 0.92 17.41
CA MET A 125 -18.39 2.07 18.02
C MET A 125 -18.72 1.68 19.47
N THR A 126 -17.89 2.09 20.41
CA THR A 126 -18.29 2.15 21.82
C THR A 126 -19.16 3.40 21.98
N THR A 127 -20.47 3.28 21.79
CA THR A 127 -21.42 4.25 22.34
C THR A 127 -21.55 3.97 23.83
N THR A 128 -20.86 4.75 24.65
CA THR A 128 -21.11 4.81 26.09
C THR A 128 -22.41 5.57 26.29
N THR A 129 -23.51 4.84 26.45
CA THR A 129 -24.72 5.35 27.09
C THR A 129 -24.65 4.89 28.53
N GLU A 130 -24.68 5.84 29.47
CA GLU A 130 -24.77 5.56 30.90
C GLU A 130 -25.99 4.65 31.14
N ASP A 131 -25.77 3.57 31.89
CA ASP A 131 -26.69 2.45 32.13
C ASP A 131 -27.03 1.54 30.93
N ASN A 132 -26.34 0.40 30.92
CA ASN A 132 -26.52 -0.82 30.11
C ASN A 132 -25.72 -0.91 28.79
N THR A 133 -24.67 -1.73 28.84
CA THR A 133 -23.82 -2.10 27.71
C THR A 133 -24.54 -3.08 26.78
N TYR A 134 -25.00 -2.62 25.62
CA TYR A 134 -25.47 -3.48 24.54
C TYR A 134 -24.44 -3.52 23.42
N ILE A 135 -23.96 -4.72 23.07
CA ILE A 135 -23.13 -4.92 21.88
C ILE A 135 -24.08 -5.13 20.70
N THR A 136 -24.34 -4.07 19.92
CA THR A 136 -25.07 -4.19 18.66
C THR A 136 -24.07 -4.23 17.51
N SER A 137 -23.97 -5.38 16.83
CA SER A 137 -23.22 -5.53 15.58
C SER A 137 -24.12 -5.21 14.40
N GLU A 138 -24.06 -3.98 13.88
CA GLU A 138 -24.70 -3.65 12.61
C GLU A 138 -23.83 -4.14 11.43
N SER A 139 -24.27 -5.26 10.84
CA SER A 139 -23.82 -5.71 9.52
C SER A 139 -24.51 -4.86 8.45
N ASN A 140 -23.82 -3.89 7.88
CA ASN A 140 -24.26 -3.24 6.64
C ASN A 140 -24.17 -4.23 5.47
N GLY A 141 -25.23 -5.02 5.35
CA GLY A 141 -25.43 -6.08 4.37
C GLY A 141 -26.71 -6.80 4.75
N GLY A 142 -27.84 -6.34 4.22
CA GLY A 142 -29.17 -6.79 4.62
C GLY A 142 -29.36 -8.29 4.46
N PHE A 143 -29.68 -8.96 5.58
CA PHE A 143 -30.65 -10.06 5.64
C PHE A 143 -31.02 -10.30 7.11
N PHE A 144 -32.21 -9.84 7.51
CA PHE A 144 -32.76 -10.10 8.84
C PHE A 144 -33.08 -11.59 9.00
N LYS A 145 -32.47 -12.23 10.01
CA LYS A 145 -33.01 -13.44 10.61
C LYS A 145 -32.93 -13.30 12.12
N GLU A 146 -33.98 -12.75 12.72
CA GLU A 146 -34.18 -12.82 14.16
C GLU A 146 -34.16 -14.29 14.61
N ARG A 147 -33.24 -14.63 15.50
CA ARG A 147 -33.44 -15.75 16.42
C ARG A 147 -33.45 -15.19 17.83
N ARG A 148 -34.63 -15.21 18.46
CA ARG A 148 -34.75 -15.07 19.91
C ARG A 148 -34.25 -16.36 20.55
N LEU A 149 -33.43 -16.25 21.58
CA LEU A 149 -33.29 -17.31 22.58
C LEU A 149 -33.74 -16.72 23.92
N ALA A 150 -34.61 -17.50 24.57
CA ALA A 150 -35.14 -17.28 25.90
C ALA A 150 -34.06 -17.44 26.98
#